data_AF-A0A524LZC2-F1
#
_entry.id   AF-A0A524LZC2-F1
#
_cell.length_a   1.000
_cell.length_b   1.000
_cell.length_c   1.000
_cell.angle_alpha   90.00
_cell.angle_beta   90.00
_cell.angle_gamma   90.00
#
_symmetry.space_group_name_H-M   'P 1'
#
loop_
_entity.id
_entity.type
_entity.pdbx_description
1 polymer ?
#
loop_
_entity_poly.entity_id
_entity_poly.type
_entity_poly.pdbx_seq_one_letter_code
_entity_poly.pdbx_strand_id
1 'polypeptide(L)'
;MVSLIGLATSRKSVNMSSEDEVASICPSCSKGKLRMHSMLYSVPFFNELAIFNLECPECGFRYSDVFSAEQRKPSRFTMFVDDVSLLNVRVVRSGSGTYRFPEWGIDVEPGPTAESFITNIEGILYRTSLVVETARNFADLDS
;
A
#
# COMPACT_ATOMS: atom_id res chain seq x y z
N MET A 1 15.97 16.26 11.04
CA MET A 1 16.32 15.11 11.90
C MET A 1 15.70 13.87 11.25
N VAL A 2 16.43 13.23 10.35
CA VAL A 2 15.94 12.08 9.56
C VAL A 2 16.04 10.85 10.45
N SER A 3 14.90 10.33 10.91
CA SER A 3 14.89 9.06 11.61
C SER A 3 15.15 7.96 10.58
N LEU A 4 16.30 7.29 10.68
CA LEU A 4 16.64 6.10 9.91
C LEU A 4 15.68 4.96 10.30
N ILE A 5 14.54 4.88 9.60
CA ILE A 5 13.61 3.74 9.75
C ILE A 5 14.13 2.62 8.87
N GLY A 6 15.05 1.84 9.41
CA GLY A 6 15.57 0.68 8.71
C GLY A 6 16.68 0.02 9.49
N LEU A 7 16.32 -0.84 10.43
CA LEU A 7 17.11 -1.98 10.92
C LEU A 7 16.30 -2.70 12.01
N ALA A 8 15.22 -3.36 11.61
CA ALA A 8 14.67 -4.54 12.29
C ALA A 8 13.46 -5.03 11.49
N THR A 9 13.67 -5.87 10.49
CA THR A 9 12.65 -6.89 10.18
C THR A 9 12.62 -7.85 11.36
N SER A 10 12.01 -7.42 12.46
CA SER A 10 11.64 -8.35 13.52
C SER A 10 10.61 -9.27 12.89
N ARG A 11 11.05 -10.48 12.51
CA ARG A 11 10.14 -11.61 12.32
C ARG A 11 9.53 -11.91 13.68
N LYS A 12 8.63 -11.06 14.15
CA LYS A 12 7.65 -11.48 15.14
C LYS A 12 6.69 -12.37 14.35
N SER A 13 6.94 -13.67 14.42
CA SER A 13 5.87 -14.65 14.30
C SER A 13 4.86 -14.29 15.38
N VAL A 14 3.87 -13.48 15.04
CA VAL A 14 2.74 -13.24 15.90
C VAL A 14 1.93 -14.53 15.86
N ASN A 15 2.17 -15.39 16.85
CA ASN A 15 1.24 -16.46 17.16
C ASN A 15 -0.06 -15.78 17.61
N MET A 16 -1.18 -16.08 16.96
CA MET A 16 -2.50 -15.70 17.45
C MET A 16 -3.36 -16.95 17.64
N SER A 17 -4.04 -16.94 18.78
CA SER A 17 -4.86 -17.95 19.46
C SER A 17 -5.51 -19.04 18.60
N SER A 18 -5.35 -20.26 19.08
CA SER A 18 -5.93 -21.52 18.59
C SER A 18 -7.41 -21.69 18.92
N GLU A 19 -8.25 -20.71 18.61
CA GLU A 19 -9.70 -20.91 18.68
C GLU A 19 -10.32 -20.50 17.33
N ASP A 20 -10.62 -21.54 16.53
CA ASP A 20 -11.38 -21.49 15.29
C ASP A 20 -12.76 -20.87 15.56
N GLU A 21 -12.89 -19.55 15.55
CA GLU A 21 -14.20 -18.91 15.57
C GLU A 21 -14.93 -19.23 14.25
N VAL A 22 -15.90 -20.14 14.36
CA VAL A 22 -16.75 -20.65 13.29
C VAL A 22 -17.51 -19.50 12.62
N ALA A 23 -17.02 -19.07 11.46
CA ALA A 23 -17.56 -17.96 10.72
C ALA A 23 -18.68 -18.43 9.77
N SER A 24 -19.91 -18.53 10.26
CA SER A 24 -21.12 -18.60 9.43
C SER A 24 -21.34 -19.86 8.54
N ILE A 25 -22.53 -19.94 7.95
CA ILE A 25 -22.94 -21.00 7.01
C ILE A 25 -22.25 -20.74 5.65
N CYS A 26 -21.71 -21.78 5.04
CA CYS A 26 -21.07 -21.68 3.74
C CYS A 26 -22.04 -21.13 2.68
N PRO A 27 -21.72 -20.02 1.99
CA PRO A 27 -22.60 -19.44 0.97
C PRO A 27 -22.69 -20.32 -0.29
N SER A 28 -21.73 -21.22 -0.51
CA SER A 28 -21.69 -22.09 -1.68
C SER A 28 -22.56 -23.34 -1.53
N CYS A 29 -22.53 -24.02 -0.38
CA CYS A 29 -23.27 -25.28 -0.20
C CYS A 29 -24.39 -25.23 0.84
N SER A 30 -24.47 -24.15 1.62
CA SER A 30 -25.48 -23.93 2.68
C SER A 30 -25.59 -25.03 3.75
N LYS A 31 -24.65 -25.97 3.78
CA LYS A 31 -24.61 -27.13 4.67
C LYS A 31 -23.38 -27.09 5.57
N GLY A 32 -22.22 -26.86 4.97
CA GLY A 32 -20.95 -26.77 5.68
C GLY A 32 -20.80 -25.45 6.44
N LYS A 33 -20.00 -25.50 7.51
CA LYS A 33 -19.55 -24.32 8.27
C LYS A 33 -18.19 -23.86 7.73
N LEU A 34 -17.97 -22.55 7.64
CA LEU A 34 -16.66 -22.05 7.24
C LEU A 34 -15.68 -22.09 8.43
N ARG A 35 -14.44 -22.45 8.14
CA ARG A 35 -13.28 -22.23 8.99
C ARG A 35 -12.61 -20.94 8.55
N MET A 36 -12.34 -20.06 9.51
CA MET A 36 -11.62 -18.82 9.26
C MET A 36 -10.19 -18.94 9.81
N HIS A 37 -9.21 -18.62 8.98
CA HIS A 37 -7.82 -18.49 9.38
C HIS A 37 -7.40 -17.04 9.16
N SER A 38 -7.12 -16.31 10.25
CA SER A 38 -6.63 -14.94 10.20
C SER A 38 -5.17 -14.85 10.61
N MET A 39 -4.36 -14.06 9.89
CA MET A 39 -2.98 -13.78 10.24
C MET A 39 -2.70 -12.28 10.16
N LEU A 40 -2.01 -11.75 11.16
CA LEU A 40 -1.38 -10.43 11.06
C LEU A 40 0.01 -10.57 10.46
N TYR A 41 0.27 -9.82 9.40
CA TYR A 41 1.52 -9.81 8.68
C TYR A 41 2.11 -8.40 8.64
N SER A 42 3.29 -8.23 9.23
CA SER A 42 4.02 -6.97 9.19
C SER A 42 4.85 -6.91 7.91
N VAL A 43 4.47 -6.01 7.00
CA VAL A 43 5.23 -5.72 5.78
C VAL A 43 6.16 -4.53 6.04
N PRO A 44 7.45 -4.62 5.67
CA PRO A 44 8.37 -3.48 5.77
C PRO A 44 7.77 -2.22 5.12
N PHE A 45 7.83 -1.10 5.84
CA PHE A 45 7.34 0.22 5.42
C PHE A 45 5.81 0.35 5.23
N PHE A 46 5.06 -0.75 5.36
CA PHE A 46 3.61 -0.77 5.34
C PHE A 46 3.04 -0.87 6.76
N ASN A 47 1.72 -0.79 6.85
CA ASN A 47 1.00 -1.09 8.09
C ASN A 47 0.96 -2.61 8.30
N GLU A 48 0.60 -3.05 9.50
CA GLU A 48 0.22 -4.45 9.69
C GLU A 48 -0.97 -4.79 8.79
N LEU A 49 -0.83 -5.87 8.02
CA LEU A 49 -1.88 -6.40 7.17
C LEU A 49 -2.59 -7.54 7.91
N ALA A 50 -3.91 -7.50 7.96
CA ALA A 50 -4.74 -8.61 8.38
C ALA A 50 -5.15 -9.42 7.13
N ILE A 51 -4.65 -10.65 7.05
CA ILE A 51 -4.98 -11.60 5.99
C ILE A 51 -6.05 -12.54 6.55
N PHE A 52 -7.17 -12.68 5.85
CA PHE A 52 -8.26 -13.59 6.20
C PHE A 52 -8.43 -14.65 5.13
N ASN A 53 -8.51 -15.91 5.55
CA ASN A 53 -8.82 -17.03 4.67
C ASN A 53 -10.04 -17.76 5.21
N LEU A 54 -11.02 -18.02 4.36
CA LEU A 54 -12.21 -18.82 4.65
C LEU A 54 -12.15 -20.11 3.85
N GLU A 55 -12.40 -21.24 4.51
CA GLU A 55 -12.48 -22.55 3.87
C GLU A 55 -13.71 -23.35 4.36
N CYS A 56 -14.42 -23.98 3.43
CA CYS A 56 -15.48 -24.96 3.75
C CYS A 56 -14.94 -26.39 3.58
N PRO A 57 -14.82 -27.18 4.66
CA PRO A 57 -14.33 -28.56 4.57
C PRO A 57 -15.28 -29.52 3.85
N GLU A 58 -16.57 -29.17 3.69
CA GLU A 58 -17.55 -30.04 3.04
C GLU A 58 -17.58 -29.92 1.51
N CYS A 59 -17.49 -28.70 0.98
CA CYS A 59 -17.56 -28.46 -0.47
C CYS A 59 -16.28 -27.88 -1.09
N GLY A 60 -15.28 -27.56 -0.28
CA GLY A 60 -14.01 -27.00 -0.74
C GLY A 60 -14.04 -25.52 -1.13
N PHE A 61 -15.12 -24.79 -0.80
CA PHE A 61 -15.18 -23.34 -1.01
C PHE A 61 -14.03 -22.64 -0.30
N ARG A 62 -13.34 -21.71 -0.99
CA ARG A 62 -12.23 -20.91 -0.46
C ARG A 62 -12.38 -19.44 -0.83
N TYR A 63 -12.10 -18.55 0.11
CA TYR A 63 -12.05 -17.10 -0.09
C TYR A 63 -10.88 -16.51 0.70
N SER A 64 -10.16 -15.55 0.14
CA SER A 64 -9.03 -14.87 0.78
C SER A 64 -9.14 -13.37 0.59
N ASP A 65 -8.87 -12.61 1.63
CA ASP A 65 -8.93 -11.15 1.61
C ASP A 65 -7.86 -10.53 2.51
N VAL A 66 -7.46 -9.29 2.22
CA VAL A 66 -6.37 -8.60 2.90
C VAL A 66 -6.78 -7.17 3.24
N PHE A 67 -6.67 -6.81 4.51
CA PHE A 67 -7.00 -5.48 5.01
C PHE A 67 -5.80 -4.85 5.73
N SER A 68 -5.70 -3.53 5.74
CA SER A 68 -4.80 -2.83 6.66
C SER A 68 -5.40 -2.88 8.06
N ALA A 69 -4.71 -3.52 9.01
CA ALA A 69 -5.15 -3.67 10.39
C ALA A 69 -5.07 -2.35 11.18
N GLU A 70 -4.23 -1.42 10.73
CA GLU A 70 -4.04 -0.12 11.36
C GLU A 70 -4.44 1.02 10.42
N GLN A 71 -5.14 2.02 10.96
CA GLN A 71 -5.22 3.36 10.36
C GLN A 71 -4.19 4.27 11.03
N ARG A 72 -3.24 4.76 10.25
CA ARG A 72 -2.29 5.78 10.71
C ARG A 72 -2.87 7.18 10.49
N LYS A 73 -2.52 8.12 11.36
CA LYS A 73 -2.83 9.53 11.15
C LYS A 73 -2.17 10.02 9.85
N PRO A 74 -2.80 10.94 9.11
CA PRO A 74 -2.16 11.57 7.95
C PRO A 74 -0.81 12.15 8.36
N SER A 75 0.20 11.90 7.54
CA SER A 75 1.56 12.39 7.75
C SER A 75 2.01 13.14 6.50
N ARG A 76 2.82 14.19 6.72
CA ARG A 76 3.42 15.00 5.66
C ARG A 76 4.93 14.94 5.82
N PHE A 77 5.62 14.64 4.73
CA PHE A 77 7.06 14.66 4.65
C PHE A 77 7.48 15.68 3.58
N THR A 78 8.53 16.44 3.87
CA THR A 78 9.11 17.42 2.94
C THR A 78 10.61 17.20 2.93
N MET A 79 11.22 17.20 1.75
CA MET A 79 12.66 17.05 1.56
C MET A 79 13.10 17.96 0.42
N PHE A 80 14.22 18.64 0.62
CA PHE A 80 14.91 19.38 -0.44
C PHE A 80 15.93 18.45 -1.10
N VAL A 81 15.93 18.40 -2.43
CA VAL A 81 16.77 17.48 -3.21
C VAL A 81 17.85 18.31 -3.91
N ASP A 82 19.02 18.37 -3.31
CA ASP A 82 20.17 19.16 -3.77
C ASP A 82 21.38 18.30 -4.22
N ASP A 83 21.33 16.99 -3.97
CA ASP A 83 22.39 16.06 -4.30
C ASP A 83 21.87 14.83 -5.05
N VAL A 84 22.69 14.29 -5.95
CA VAL A 84 22.34 13.14 -6.80
C VAL A 84 22.13 11.87 -5.97
N SER A 85 22.83 11.68 -4.85
CA SER A 85 22.64 10.50 -3.99
C SER A 85 21.23 10.43 -3.40
N LEU A 86 20.58 11.58 -3.20
CA LEU A 86 19.22 11.65 -2.69
C LEU A 86 18.21 11.01 -3.64
N LEU A 87 18.52 10.92 -4.95
CA LEU A 87 17.66 10.25 -5.91
C LEU A 87 17.30 8.81 -5.51
N ASN A 88 18.16 8.15 -4.74
CA ASN A 88 17.98 6.79 -4.24
C ASN A 88 17.13 6.68 -2.96
N VAL A 89 16.77 7.79 -2.31
CA VAL A 89 15.96 7.79 -1.09
C VAL A 89 14.63 7.10 -1.37
N ARG A 90 14.27 6.13 -0.53
CA ARG A 90 13.02 5.38 -0.68
C ARG A 90 11.81 6.20 -0.27
N VAL A 91 10.79 6.11 -1.11
CA VAL A 91 9.48 6.74 -0.97
C VAL A 91 8.44 5.64 -0.96
N VAL A 92 7.64 5.63 0.11
CA VAL A 92 6.48 4.75 0.24
C VAL A 92 5.25 5.65 0.23
N ARG A 93 4.42 5.49 -0.80
CA ARG A 93 3.23 6.32 -1.00
C ARG A 93 1.98 5.44 -0.89
N SER A 94 1.06 5.81 -0.01
CA SER A 94 -0.24 5.15 0.14
C SER A 94 -1.12 5.42 -1.08
N GLY A 95 -2.14 4.58 -1.34
CA GLY A 95 -3.10 4.80 -2.43
C GLY A 95 -3.78 6.17 -2.40
N SER A 96 -3.92 6.76 -1.21
CA SER A 96 -4.50 8.08 -0.94
C SER A 96 -3.50 9.24 -0.84
N GLY A 97 -2.19 9.01 -1.00
CA GLY A 97 -1.17 10.02 -0.74
C GLY A 97 -0.98 11.03 -1.88
N THR A 98 -0.79 12.31 -1.57
CA THR A 98 -0.43 13.34 -2.56
C THR A 98 1.06 13.64 -2.48
N TYR A 99 1.73 13.80 -3.63
CA TYR A 99 3.09 14.33 -3.69
C TYR A 99 3.13 15.59 -4.55
N ARG A 100 4.01 16.53 -4.19
CA ARG A 100 4.06 17.88 -4.74
C ARG A 100 5.50 18.30 -5.04
N PHE A 101 5.67 19.07 -6.11
CA PHE A 101 6.90 19.77 -6.45
C PHE A 101 6.60 21.27 -6.46
N PRO A 102 6.72 21.95 -5.30
CA PRO A 102 6.35 23.35 -5.15
C PRO A 102 7.06 24.28 -6.14
N GLU A 103 8.33 24.02 -6.45
CA GLU A 103 9.17 24.80 -7.34
C GLU A 103 8.69 24.75 -8.80
N TRP A 104 7.99 23.68 -9.18
CA TRP A 104 7.43 23.48 -10.51
C TRP A 104 5.91 23.70 -10.57
N GLY A 105 5.27 23.95 -9.42
CA GLY A 105 3.81 24.07 -9.33
C GLY A 105 3.08 22.78 -9.70
N ILE A 106 3.70 21.62 -9.50
CA ILE A 106 3.12 20.32 -9.85
C ILE A 106 2.58 19.63 -8.61
N ASP A 107 1.28 19.32 -8.63
CA ASP A 107 0.59 18.56 -7.61
C ASP A 107 0.02 17.27 -8.22
N VAL A 108 0.38 16.12 -7.65
CA VAL A 108 -0.14 14.81 -8.08
C VAL A 108 -1.01 14.21 -7.00
N GLU A 109 -2.32 14.23 -7.25
CA GLU A 109 -3.34 13.69 -6.35
C GLU A 109 -3.72 12.25 -6.69
N PRO A 110 -4.13 11.44 -5.68
CA PRO A 110 -4.71 10.12 -5.93
C PRO A 110 -5.93 10.16 -6.85
N GLY A 111 -5.95 9.31 -7.88
CA GLY A 111 -7.20 8.92 -8.54
C GLY A 111 -8.01 7.88 -7.74
N PRO A 112 -9.25 7.57 -8.15
CA PRO A 112 -10.13 6.63 -7.46
C PRO A 112 -9.59 5.19 -7.38
N THR A 113 -8.72 4.81 -8.33
CA THR A 113 -8.07 3.49 -8.40
C THR A 113 -6.57 3.57 -8.07
N ALA A 114 -6.11 4.64 -7.42
CA ALA A 114 -4.71 4.83 -7.16
C ALA A 114 -4.17 3.82 -6.14
N GLU A 115 -3.20 3.01 -6.56
CA GLU A 115 -2.56 2.00 -5.71
C GLU A 115 -1.44 2.61 -4.86
N SER A 116 -1.14 1.94 -3.75
CA SER A 116 0.08 2.22 -2.99
C SER A 116 1.30 1.63 -3.70
N PHE A 117 2.43 2.31 -3.64
CA PHE A 117 3.68 1.80 -4.21
C PHE A 117 4.90 2.18 -3.39
N ILE A 118 5.96 1.41 -3.57
CA ILE A 118 7.30 1.71 -3.07
C ILE A 118 8.17 2.09 -4.28
N THR A 119 8.85 3.22 -4.18
CA THR A 119 9.75 3.73 -5.21
C THR A 119 10.89 4.51 -4.54
N ASN A 120 11.72 5.19 -5.32
CA ASN A 120 12.65 6.22 -4.88
C ASN A 120 12.30 7.59 -5.52
N ILE A 121 13.07 8.64 -5.21
CA ILE A 121 12.84 9.98 -5.78
C ILE A 121 12.94 9.96 -7.30
N GLU A 122 13.95 9.32 -7.89
CA GLU A 122 14.06 9.22 -9.36
C GLU A 122 12.82 8.58 -9.98
N GLY A 123 12.26 7.54 -9.36
CA GLY A 123 11.04 6.91 -9.85
C GLY A 123 9.81 7.79 -9.71
N ILE A 124 9.75 8.67 -8.70
CA ILE A 124 8.71 9.71 -8.59
C ILE A 124 8.87 10.76 -9.70
N LEU A 125 10.11 11.20 -9.98
CA LEU A 125 10.40 12.15 -11.05
C LEU A 125 10.05 11.58 -12.42
N TYR A 126 10.42 10.32 -12.69
CA TYR A 126 10.11 9.63 -13.95
C TYR A 126 8.60 9.45 -14.17
N ARG A 127 7.83 9.15 -13.12
CA ARG A 127 6.37 9.10 -13.21
C ARG A 127 5.76 10.46 -13.54
N THR A 128 6.32 11.51 -12.95
CA THR A 128 5.89 12.89 -13.19
C THR A 128 6.23 13.37 -14.61
N SER A 129 7.40 13.00 -15.14
CA SER A 129 7.83 13.44 -16.46
C SER A 129 6.86 13.02 -17.57
N LEU A 130 6.29 11.80 -17.47
CA LEU A 130 5.27 11.33 -18.42
C LEU A 130 4.02 12.21 -18.43
N VAL A 131 3.58 12.69 -17.26
CA VAL A 131 2.43 13.58 -17.13
C VAL A 131 2.75 14.95 -17.73
N VAL A 132 3.95 15.47 -17.46
CA VAL A 132 4.42 16.75 -18.00
C VAL A 132 4.56 16.71 -19.52
N GLU A 133 5.14 15.64 -20.07
CA GLU A 133 5.25 15.43 -21.52
C GLU A 133 3.88 15.37 -22.19
N THR A 134 2.95 14.65 -21.57
CA THR A 134 1.57 14.57 -22.04
C THR A 134 0.92 15.95 -22.04
N ALA A 135 1.04 16.71 -20.95
CA ALA A 135 0.51 18.07 -20.85
C ALA A 135 1.14 19.03 -21.88
N ARG A 136 2.46 18.90 -22.15
CA ARG A 136 3.15 19.68 -23.17
C ARG A 136 2.59 19.40 -24.57
N ASN A 137 2.41 18.13 -24.92
CA ASN A 137 1.86 17.75 -26.21
C ASN A 137 0.44 18.28 -26.43
N PHE A 138 -0.38 18.37 -25.37
CA PHE A 138 -1.69 19.00 -25.47
C PHE A 138 -1.60 20.50 -25.76
N ALA A 139 -0.68 21.20 -25.11
CA ALA A 139 -0.47 22.64 -25.35
C ALA A 139 0.01 22.94 -26.78
N ASP A 140 0.84 22.06 -27.35
CA ASP A 140 1.38 22.22 -28.71
C ASP A 140 0.33 21.96 -29.81
N LEU A 141 -0.81 21.33 -29.50
CA LEU A 141 -1.90 21.07 -30.46
C LEU A 141 -2.86 22.25 -30.62
N ASP A 142 -2.84 23.20 -29.68
CA ASP A 142 -3.70 24.39 -29.68
C ASP A 142 -3.01 25.62 -30.34
N SER A 143 -1.79 25.45 -30.87
CA SER A 143 -0.98 26.48 -31.56
C SER A 143 -0.79 26.21 -33.04
#